data_AF-A0A6L7SRG7-F1
#
_entry.id   AF-A0A6L7SRG7-F1
#
_cell.length_a   1.000
_cell.length_b   1.000
_cell.length_c   1.000
_cell.angle_alpha   90.00
_cell.angle_beta   90.00
_cell.angle_gamma   90.00
#
_symmetry.space_group_name_H-M   'P 1'
#
loop_
_entity.id
_entity.type
_entity.pdbx_description
1 polymer ?
#
loop_
_entity_poly.entity_id
_entity_poly.type
_entity_poly.pdbx_seq_one_letter_code
_entity_poly.pdbx_strand_id
1 'polypeptide(L)'
;MQSGVHVLFDPNRFHNPCQLSIACNRIAQSTGHFMNTSNLQSMTGFARSRSESTDQDFVWEIRSINHRYLDIAFKLPPAMRYLETRIREIVHEVVHRGRIEISLQSYNVFNGNLDDLNRNNLDTLATLMSSVHKRHPDLLPGSVSELLRWPGIVPEAPVGDSSEDLRGFRDTLDQLVISRTDEGARLSWIIREKLERCLSVIDNLQPEL
;
A
#
# COMPACT_ATOMS: atom_id res chain seq x y z
N MET A 1 -2.35 48.27 -13.45
CA MET A 1 -0.91 48.16 -13.09
C MET A 1 -0.52 46.71 -13.23
N GLN A 2 0.12 46.39 -14.36
CA GLN A 2 0.70 45.09 -14.65
C GLN A 2 2.02 44.93 -13.89
N SER A 3 2.26 43.78 -13.28
CA SER A 3 3.60 43.31 -12.96
C SER A 3 3.61 41.80 -13.10
N GLY A 4 4.01 41.34 -14.27
CA GLY A 4 4.18 39.94 -14.60
C GLY A 4 5.42 39.36 -13.94
N VAL A 5 5.27 38.17 -13.37
CA VAL A 5 6.38 37.28 -13.06
C VAL A 5 6.38 36.23 -14.17
N HIS A 6 7.05 36.56 -15.28
CA HIS A 6 7.43 35.56 -16.28
C HIS A 6 8.55 34.70 -15.68
N VAL A 7 8.20 33.54 -15.14
CA VAL A 7 9.18 32.48 -14.93
C VAL A 7 9.31 31.74 -16.25
N LEU A 8 10.36 32.09 -17.00
CA LEU A 8 10.81 31.35 -18.17
C LEU A 8 11.10 29.90 -17.76
N PHE A 9 10.22 28.99 -18.19
CA PHE A 9 10.48 27.56 -18.19
C PHE A 9 11.56 27.29 -19.24
N ASP A 10 12.75 26.93 -18.79
CA ASP A 10 13.82 26.41 -19.65
C ASP A 10 13.69 24.87 -19.72
N PRO A 11 13.17 24.30 -20.82
CA PRO A 11 12.95 22.86 -20.94
C PRO A 11 14.24 22.05 -21.03
N ASN A 12 15.42 22.69 -21.16
CA ASN A 12 16.70 21.99 -21.35
C ASN A 12 17.53 21.85 -20.06
N ARG A 13 17.04 22.32 -18.91
CA ARG A 13 17.83 22.34 -17.66
C ARG A 13 17.73 21.08 -16.80
N PHE A 14 16.91 20.09 -17.19
CA PHE A 14 16.69 18.86 -16.42
C PHE A 14 17.25 17.64 -17.15
N HIS A 15 18.50 17.29 -16.83
CA HIS A 15 19.23 16.14 -17.39
C HIS A 15 18.84 14.78 -16.77
N ASN A 16 17.78 14.70 -15.95
CA ASN A 16 17.36 13.46 -15.29
C ASN A 16 15.83 13.29 -15.29
N PRO A 17 15.29 12.23 -15.94
CA PRO A 17 13.85 11.98 -16.02
C PRO A 17 13.20 11.69 -14.66
N CYS A 18 13.97 11.32 -13.63
CA CYS A 18 13.46 11.09 -12.28
C CYS A 18 13.00 12.36 -11.54
N GLN A 19 13.52 13.55 -11.88
CA GLN A 19 13.17 14.79 -11.16
C GLN A 19 11.88 15.47 -11.67
N LEU A 20 11.49 15.22 -12.92
CA LEU A 20 10.21 15.72 -13.46
C LEU A 20 8.99 15.02 -12.82
N SER A 21 9.10 13.72 -12.54
CA SER A 21 8.05 12.89 -11.94
C SER A 21 7.60 13.41 -10.58
N ILE A 22 8.55 13.76 -9.71
CA ILE A 22 8.28 14.18 -8.32
C ILE A 22 7.64 15.57 -8.25
N ALA A 23 8.04 16.50 -9.13
CA ALA A 23 7.51 17.86 -9.16
C ALA A 23 6.13 17.96 -9.84
N CYS A 24 5.88 17.17 -10.89
CA CYS A 24 4.56 17.15 -11.54
C CYS A 24 3.49 16.49 -10.67
N ASN A 25 3.82 15.43 -9.93
CA ASN A 25 2.82 14.70 -9.15
C ASN A 25 2.31 15.48 -7.93
N ARG A 26 3.14 16.36 -7.35
CA ARG A 26 2.72 17.21 -6.22
C ARG A 26 1.85 18.41 -6.65
N ILE A 27 1.93 18.83 -7.91
CA ILE A 27 1.08 19.88 -8.49
C ILE A 27 -0.27 19.29 -8.98
N ALA A 28 -0.29 18.02 -9.42
CA ALA A 28 -1.51 17.33 -9.85
C ALA A 28 -2.52 17.06 -8.70
N GLN A 29 -2.10 17.14 -7.44
CA GLN A 29 -2.98 16.93 -6.28
C GLN A 29 -3.95 18.11 -5.99
N SER A 30 -3.77 19.28 -6.61
CA SER A 30 -4.66 20.44 -6.38
C SER A 30 -5.78 20.60 -7.42
N THR A 31 -5.73 19.85 -8.51
CA THR A 31 -6.75 19.90 -9.57
C THR A 31 -7.11 18.46 -9.92
N GLY A 32 -8.34 18.05 -9.60
CA GLY A 32 -8.85 16.67 -9.75
C GLY A 32 -8.93 16.17 -11.19
N HIS A 33 -7.79 16.12 -11.87
CA HIS A 33 -7.64 15.73 -13.25
C HIS A 33 -6.41 14.81 -13.34
N PHE A 34 -6.66 13.50 -13.28
CA PHE A 34 -5.69 12.46 -13.60
C PHE A 34 -5.26 12.65 -15.07
N MET A 35 -4.16 13.38 -15.29
CA MET A 35 -3.55 13.53 -16.61
C MET A 35 -3.01 12.17 -17.06
N ASN A 36 -3.75 11.57 -17.99
CA ASN A 36 -3.40 10.39 -18.75
C ASN A 36 -2.16 10.69 -19.63
N THR A 37 -0.97 10.65 -19.02
CA THR A 37 0.28 10.56 -19.76
C THR A 37 0.62 9.08 -19.88
N SER A 38 0.70 8.61 -21.13
CA SER A 38 1.06 7.24 -21.50
C SER A 38 2.51 6.95 -21.08
N ASN A 39 2.72 6.75 -19.78
CA ASN A 39 3.99 6.41 -19.19
C ASN A 39 4.08 4.88 -19.16
N LEU A 40 5.19 4.32 -19.62
CA LEU A 40 5.36 2.87 -19.63
C LEU A 40 5.42 2.38 -18.18
N GLN A 41 4.48 1.52 -17.78
CA GLN A 41 4.40 0.97 -16.43
C GLN A 41 4.81 -0.50 -16.41
N SER A 42 5.56 -0.89 -15.38
CA SER A 42 5.79 -2.30 -15.05
C SER A 42 4.46 -3.00 -14.70
N MET A 43 4.40 -4.31 -14.94
CA MET A 43 3.27 -5.16 -14.52
C MET A 43 3.41 -5.66 -13.07
N THR A 44 4.60 -5.53 -12.48
CA THR A 44 4.90 -5.91 -11.09
C THR A 44 5.14 -4.68 -10.23
N GLY A 45 4.80 -4.77 -8.95
CA GLY A 45 4.95 -3.66 -8.01
C GLY A 45 4.56 -4.04 -6.60
N PHE A 46 4.99 -3.24 -5.64
CA PHE A 46 4.69 -3.41 -4.22
C PHE A 46 4.50 -2.03 -3.59
N ALA A 47 3.48 -1.89 -2.76
CA ALA A 47 3.27 -0.70 -1.95
C ALA A 47 2.73 -1.09 -0.57
N ARG A 48 3.12 -0.33 0.45
CA ARG A 48 2.67 -0.53 1.82
C ARG A 48 2.57 0.83 2.52
N SER A 49 1.41 1.10 3.12
CA SER A 49 1.22 2.27 3.98
C SER A 49 0.69 1.85 5.34
N ARG A 50 1.01 2.65 6.36
CA ARG A 50 0.46 2.54 7.71
C ARG A 50 -0.25 3.84 8.02
N SER A 51 -1.47 3.76 8.52
CA SER A 51 -2.18 4.86 9.15
C SER A 51 -2.33 4.55 10.63
N GLU A 52 -1.96 5.52 11.45
CA GLU A 52 -2.06 5.43 12.90
C GLU A 52 -3.27 6.26 13.34
N SER A 53 -4.12 5.68 14.17
CA SER A 53 -5.27 6.36 14.78
C SER A 53 -5.25 6.17 16.29
N THR A 54 -6.11 6.88 17.00
CA THR A 54 -6.15 6.86 18.48
C THR A 54 -6.51 5.47 19.02
N ASP A 55 -7.36 4.73 18.32
CA ASP A 55 -7.90 3.45 18.79
C ASP A 55 -7.45 2.25 17.93
N GLN A 56 -7.07 2.50 16.67
CA GLN A 56 -6.76 1.44 15.72
C GLN A 56 -5.73 1.86 14.68
N ASP A 57 -4.68 1.06 14.54
CA ASP A 57 -3.73 1.20 13.44
C ASP A 57 -4.14 0.32 12.27
N PHE A 58 -3.97 0.84 11.07
CA PHE A 58 -4.20 0.11 9.83
C PHE A 58 -2.92 0.01 9.02
N VAL A 59 -2.69 -1.17 8.44
CA VAL A 59 -1.60 -1.42 7.52
C VAL A 59 -2.19 -1.96 6.23
N TRP A 60 -2.09 -1.16 5.18
CA TRP A 60 -2.44 -1.56 3.82
C TRP A 60 -1.20 -2.06 3.11
N GLU A 61 -1.34 -3.17 2.40
CA GLU A 61 -0.31 -3.68 1.50
C GLU A 61 -0.95 -4.08 0.16
N ILE A 62 -0.33 -3.66 -0.95
CA ILE A 62 -0.76 -3.99 -2.29
C ILE A 62 0.41 -4.58 -3.08
N ARG A 63 0.20 -5.76 -3.65
CA ARG A 63 1.16 -6.46 -4.51
C ARG A 63 0.59 -6.59 -5.91
N SER A 64 1.35 -6.16 -6.92
CA SER A 64 1.06 -6.39 -8.32
C SER A 64 1.95 -7.49 -8.88
N ILE A 65 1.33 -8.47 -9.52
CA ILE A 65 2.00 -9.63 -10.13
C ILE A 65 1.66 -9.64 -11.63
N ASN A 66 2.62 -10.06 -12.45
CA ASN A 66 2.38 -10.23 -13.88
C ASN A 66 1.36 -11.37 -14.10
N HIS A 67 0.18 -10.99 -14.58
CA HIS A 67 -0.90 -11.90 -14.94
C HIS A 67 -1.56 -11.41 -16.23
N ARG A 68 -2.14 -12.33 -17.02
CA ARG A 68 -2.70 -11.99 -18.34
C ARG A 68 -3.90 -11.06 -18.25
N TYR A 69 -4.78 -11.31 -17.29
CA TYR A 69 -5.99 -10.54 -17.04
C TYR A 69 -5.90 -9.82 -15.71
N LEU A 70 -6.72 -8.79 -15.53
CA LEU A 70 -6.92 -8.19 -14.22
C LEU A 70 -7.60 -9.21 -13.30
N ASP A 71 -6.91 -9.60 -12.25
CA ASP A 71 -7.42 -10.42 -11.15
C ASP A 71 -7.18 -9.67 -9.85
N ILE A 72 -8.20 -9.58 -8.98
CA ILE A 72 -8.10 -8.81 -7.73
C ILE A 72 -8.44 -9.74 -6.58
N ALA A 73 -7.44 -10.00 -5.74
CA ALA A 73 -7.53 -10.86 -4.58
C ALA A 73 -7.49 -10.04 -3.28
N PHE A 74 -8.44 -10.29 -2.38
CA PHE A 74 -8.60 -9.57 -1.13
C PHE A 74 -8.21 -10.44 0.07
N LYS A 75 -7.46 -9.85 1.00
CA LYS A 75 -7.15 -10.39 2.33
C LYS A 75 -7.51 -9.34 3.38
N LEU A 76 -8.82 -9.14 3.58
CA LEU A 76 -9.36 -8.18 4.54
C LEU A 76 -9.90 -8.88 5.79
N PRO A 77 -9.83 -8.23 6.98
CA PRO A 77 -10.53 -8.69 8.17
C PRO A 77 -12.03 -8.79 7.94
N PRO A 78 -12.76 -9.70 8.61
CA PRO A 78 -14.22 -9.86 8.42
C PRO A 78 -15.00 -8.54 8.57
N ALA A 79 -14.60 -7.71 9.54
CA ALA A 79 -15.21 -6.42 9.82
C ALA A 79 -15.05 -5.39 8.67
N MET A 80 -14.11 -5.61 7.76
CA MET A 80 -13.74 -4.67 6.68
C MET A 80 -14.11 -5.17 5.28
N ARG A 81 -14.78 -6.32 5.17
CA ARG A 81 -15.20 -6.87 3.85
C ARG A 81 -16.20 -6.00 3.12
N TYR A 82 -16.90 -5.11 3.82
CA TYR A 82 -17.82 -4.16 3.20
C TYR A 82 -17.10 -3.18 2.24
N LEU A 83 -15.78 -2.99 2.39
CA LEU A 83 -14.97 -2.13 1.53
C LEU A 83 -14.62 -2.78 0.17
N GLU A 84 -14.75 -4.10 0.03
CA GLU A 84 -14.27 -4.83 -1.15
C GLU A 84 -14.85 -4.29 -2.46
N THR A 85 -16.16 -4.06 -2.50
CA THR A 85 -16.83 -3.55 -3.71
C THR A 85 -16.27 -2.19 -4.11
N ARG A 86 -16.12 -1.27 -3.15
CA ARG A 86 -15.63 0.07 -3.43
C ARG A 86 -14.16 0.08 -3.84
N ILE A 87 -13.33 -0.73 -3.18
CA ILE A 87 -11.92 -0.87 -3.54
C ILE A 87 -11.79 -1.45 -4.95
N ARG A 88 -12.59 -2.47 -5.27
CA ARG A 88 -12.59 -3.10 -6.60
C ARG A 88 -12.88 -2.08 -7.70
N GLU A 89 -13.90 -1.24 -7.53
CA GLU A 89 -14.21 -0.14 -8.46
C GLU A 89 -13.00 0.78 -8.68
N ILE A 90 -12.38 1.24 -7.60
CA ILE A 90 -11.20 2.13 -7.67
C ILE A 90 -10.02 1.45 -8.39
N VAL A 91 -9.77 0.17 -8.12
CA VAL A 91 -8.69 -0.58 -8.79
C VAL A 91 -8.96 -0.72 -10.28
N HIS A 92 -10.21 -0.94 -10.70
CA HIS A 92 -10.58 -1.05 -12.11
C HIS A 92 -10.34 0.25 -12.90
N GLU A 93 -10.43 1.40 -12.25
CA GLU A 93 -10.15 2.71 -12.86
C GLU A 93 -8.65 2.90 -13.13
N VAL A 94 -7.79 2.29 -12.32
CA VAL A 94 -6.34 2.57 -12.31
C VAL A 94 -5.51 1.46 -12.94
N VAL A 95 -5.90 0.19 -12.78
CA VAL A 95 -5.13 -0.98 -13.22
C VAL A 95 -5.93 -1.78 -14.23
N HIS A 96 -5.38 -1.96 -15.42
CA HIS A 96 -6.06 -2.72 -16.50
C HIS A 96 -5.57 -4.16 -16.66
N ARG A 97 -4.40 -4.51 -16.11
CA ARG A 97 -3.78 -5.83 -16.25
C ARG A 97 -2.90 -6.18 -15.05
N GLY A 98 -2.85 -7.48 -14.74
CA GLY A 98 -2.05 -8.05 -13.67
C GLY A 98 -2.93 -8.61 -12.56
N ARG A 99 -2.32 -9.35 -11.64
CA ARG A 99 -3.00 -9.78 -10.41
C ARG A 99 -2.64 -8.81 -9.31
N ILE A 100 -3.64 -8.19 -8.70
CA ILE A 100 -3.50 -7.27 -7.57
C ILE A 100 -3.94 -8.00 -6.31
N GLU A 101 -3.00 -8.26 -5.40
CA GLU A 101 -3.30 -8.76 -4.07
C GLU A 101 -3.34 -7.60 -3.10
N ILE A 102 -4.49 -7.40 -2.45
CA ILE A 102 -4.73 -6.31 -1.50
C ILE A 102 -4.95 -6.92 -0.13
N SER A 103 -4.17 -6.50 0.85
CA SER A 103 -4.33 -6.89 2.24
C SER A 103 -4.49 -5.68 3.14
N LEU A 104 -5.31 -5.86 4.17
CA LEU A 104 -5.48 -4.93 5.27
C LEU A 104 -5.21 -5.68 6.57
N GLN A 105 -4.38 -5.11 7.43
CA GLN A 105 -4.23 -5.55 8.81
C GLN A 105 -4.65 -4.41 9.72
N SER A 106 -5.48 -4.72 10.71
CA SER A 106 -5.93 -3.78 11.73
C SER A 106 -5.39 -4.22 13.08
N TYR A 107 -4.84 -3.28 13.84
CA TYR A 107 -4.28 -3.51 15.17
C TYR A 107 -4.96 -2.58 16.15
N ASN A 108 -5.62 -3.14 17.17
CA ASN A 108 -6.19 -2.31 18.24
C ASN A 108 -5.05 -1.72 19.06
N VAL A 109 -5.10 -0.41 19.30
CA VAL A 109 -4.13 0.30 20.11
C VAL A 109 -4.66 0.29 21.55
N PHE A 110 -3.93 -0.36 22.46
CA PHE A 110 -4.25 -0.31 23.88
C PHE A 110 -3.58 0.91 24.50
N ASN A 111 -4.37 1.92 24.87
CA ASN A 111 -3.89 3.19 25.42
C ASN A 111 -3.47 3.10 26.91
N GLY A 112 -3.36 1.88 27.47
CA GLY A 112 -2.90 1.67 28.84
C GLY A 112 -3.98 1.83 29.91
N ASN A 113 -5.22 2.15 29.53
CA ASN A 113 -6.31 2.34 30.47
C ASN A 113 -7.00 1.00 30.78
N LEU A 114 -7.00 0.61 32.06
CA LEU A 114 -7.62 -0.63 32.53
C LEU A 114 -9.14 -0.62 32.37
N ASP A 115 -9.76 0.56 32.31
CA ASP A 115 -11.21 0.70 32.12
C ASP A 115 -11.67 0.34 30.70
N ASP A 116 -10.75 0.33 29.73
CA ASP A 116 -11.06 -0.11 28.37
C ASP A 116 -11.13 -1.64 28.29
N LEU A 117 -10.64 -2.38 29.29
CA LEU A 117 -10.62 -3.83 29.28
C LEU A 117 -11.97 -4.43 29.67
N ASN A 118 -12.35 -5.51 29.01
CA ASN A 118 -13.53 -6.28 29.39
C ASN A 118 -13.25 -7.06 30.69
N ARG A 119 -13.69 -6.49 31.81
CA ARG A 119 -13.50 -7.06 33.17
C ARG A 119 -14.04 -8.48 33.30
N ASN A 120 -15.19 -8.79 32.69
CA ASN A 120 -15.77 -10.14 32.74
C ASN A 120 -14.85 -11.17 32.07
N ASN A 121 -14.25 -10.80 30.94
CA ASN A 121 -13.31 -11.64 30.21
C ASN A 121 -11.98 -11.79 30.95
N LEU A 122 -11.50 -10.72 31.61
CA LEU A 122 -10.34 -10.78 32.50
C LEU A 122 -10.57 -11.73 33.69
N ASP A 123 -11.70 -11.64 34.38
CA ASP A 123 -12.03 -12.50 35.52
C ASP A 123 -12.18 -13.96 35.10
N THR A 124 -12.79 -14.19 33.94
CA THR A 124 -12.89 -15.53 33.34
C THR A 124 -11.50 -16.09 33.03
N LEU A 125 -10.61 -15.29 32.42
CA LEU A 125 -9.26 -15.71 32.11
C LEU A 125 -8.44 -16.00 33.38
N ALA A 126 -8.54 -15.16 34.41
CA ALA A 126 -7.89 -15.38 35.69
C ALA A 126 -8.33 -16.69 36.36
N THR A 127 -9.63 -17.00 36.27
CA THR A 127 -10.21 -18.26 36.77
C THR A 127 -9.70 -19.48 36.00
N LEU A 128 -9.61 -19.37 34.67
CA LEU A 128 -9.08 -20.42 33.81
C LEU A 128 -7.59 -20.67 34.06
N MET A 129 -6.77 -19.62 34.13
CA MET A 129 -5.35 -19.74 34.44
C MET A 129 -5.12 -20.42 35.79
N SER A 130 -5.87 -20.00 36.82
CA SER A 130 -5.81 -20.62 38.14
C SER A 130 -6.17 -22.11 38.11
N SER A 131 -7.17 -22.48 37.30
CA SER A 131 -7.61 -23.88 37.15
C SER A 131 -6.63 -24.74 36.37
N VAL A 132 -5.98 -24.17 35.34
CA VAL A 132 -4.95 -24.85 34.55
C VAL A 132 -3.69 -25.06 35.39
N HIS A 133 -3.23 -24.03 36.09
CA HIS A 133 -2.03 -24.12 36.93
C HIS A 133 -2.19 -25.13 38.06
N LYS A 134 -3.40 -25.26 38.65
CA LYS A 134 -3.69 -26.31 39.64
C LYS A 134 -3.53 -27.74 39.11
N ARG A 135 -3.84 -27.98 37.83
CA ARG A 135 -3.75 -29.31 37.20
C ARG A 135 -2.39 -29.58 36.54
N HIS A 136 -1.73 -28.52 36.09
CA HIS A 136 -0.46 -28.55 35.38
C HIS A 136 0.47 -27.48 35.95
N PRO A 137 1.06 -27.71 37.14
CA PRO A 137 1.94 -26.74 37.79
C PRO A 137 3.23 -26.49 37.00
N ASP A 138 3.62 -27.42 36.12
CA ASP A 138 4.80 -27.31 35.26
C ASP A 138 4.63 -26.29 34.12
N LEU A 139 3.42 -25.79 33.87
CA LEU A 139 3.17 -24.75 32.87
C LEU A 139 3.51 -23.38 33.44
N LEU A 140 4.37 -22.65 32.72
CA LEU A 140 4.72 -21.27 33.03
C LEU A 140 3.49 -20.35 32.87
N PRO A 141 3.27 -19.39 33.78
CA PRO A 141 2.26 -18.36 33.60
C PRO A 141 2.59 -17.51 32.36
N GLY A 142 1.58 -17.25 31.52
CA GLY A 142 1.73 -16.39 30.34
C GLY A 142 2.05 -14.95 30.70
N SER A 143 2.68 -14.22 29.77
CA SER A 143 2.99 -12.79 29.97
C SER A 143 1.73 -11.93 29.93
N VAL A 144 1.74 -10.77 30.61
CA VAL A 144 0.62 -9.78 30.54
C VAL A 144 0.28 -9.43 29.09
N SER A 145 1.30 -9.30 28.24
CA SER A 145 1.15 -9.04 26.81
C SER A 145 0.42 -10.16 26.05
N GLU A 146 0.58 -11.42 26.47
CA GLU A 146 -0.19 -12.54 25.90
C GLU A 146 -1.64 -12.53 26.39
N LEU A 147 -1.87 -12.14 27.64
CA LEU A 147 -3.22 -12.02 28.21
C LEU A 147 -4.03 -10.92 27.52
N LEU A 148 -3.41 -9.76 27.26
CA LEU A 148 -4.07 -8.67 26.52
C LEU A 148 -4.41 -9.04 25.07
N ARG A 149 -3.71 -10.00 24.48
CA ARG A 149 -4.00 -10.53 23.14
C ARG A 149 -5.12 -11.58 23.13
N TRP A 150 -5.61 -12.02 24.29
CA TRP A 150 -6.68 -13.00 24.33
C TRP A 150 -7.98 -12.39 23.77
N PRO A 151 -8.71 -13.12 22.91
CA PRO A 151 -9.89 -12.59 22.23
C PRO A 151 -10.90 -12.00 23.21
N GLY A 152 -11.29 -10.75 22.97
CA GLY A 152 -12.33 -10.06 23.75
C GLY A 152 -11.87 -9.41 25.06
N ILE A 153 -10.59 -9.47 25.45
CA ILE A 153 -10.09 -8.67 26.59
C ILE A 153 -9.95 -7.20 26.22
N VAL A 154 -9.26 -6.92 25.13
CA VAL A 154 -9.26 -5.58 24.53
C VAL A 154 -10.46 -5.52 23.60
N PRO A 155 -11.39 -4.57 23.78
CA PRO A 155 -12.52 -4.39 22.88
C PRO A 155 -12.02 -4.17 21.46
N GLU A 156 -12.71 -4.75 20.49
CA GLU A 156 -12.47 -4.39 19.10
C GLU A 156 -12.88 -2.93 18.92
N ALA A 157 -12.01 -2.13 18.32
CA ALA A 157 -12.38 -0.79 17.91
C ALA A 157 -13.64 -0.89 17.02
N PRO A 158 -14.62 -0.01 17.20
CA PRO A 158 -15.77 0.02 16.31
C PRO A 158 -15.28 0.14 14.86
N VAL A 159 -15.98 -0.50 13.94
CA VAL A 159 -15.73 -0.32 12.50
C VAL A 159 -15.70 1.18 12.23
N GLY A 160 -14.53 1.69 11.83
CA GLY A 160 -14.31 3.11 11.62
C GLY A 160 -15.22 3.69 10.55
N ASP A 161 -15.25 5.03 10.46
CA ASP A 161 -15.89 5.68 9.33
C ASP A 161 -15.19 5.22 8.04
N SER A 162 -15.97 4.62 7.14
CA SER A 162 -15.57 4.14 5.81
C SER A 162 -14.66 5.10 5.02
N SER A 163 -14.69 6.40 5.35
CA SER A 163 -13.92 7.45 4.71
C SER A 163 -12.41 7.40 5.05
N GLU A 164 -12.03 7.12 6.29
CA GLU A 164 -10.62 7.09 6.71
C GLU A 164 -9.92 5.81 6.24
N ASP A 165 -10.63 4.68 6.30
CA ASP A 165 -10.16 3.38 5.82
C ASP A 165 -9.83 3.41 4.32
N LEU A 166 -10.66 4.10 3.51
CA LEU A 166 -10.46 4.24 2.07
C LEU A 166 -9.33 5.21 1.72
N ARG A 167 -9.03 6.19 2.59
CA ARG A 167 -7.92 7.10 2.37
C ARG A 167 -6.59 6.36 2.44
N GLY A 168 -6.40 5.52 3.45
CA GLY A 168 -5.20 4.69 3.59
C GLY A 168 -4.96 3.81 2.35
N PHE A 169 -6.02 3.19 1.84
CA PHE A 169 -5.98 2.40 0.61
C PHE A 169 -5.58 3.24 -0.63
N ARG A 170 -6.17 4.42 -0.82
CA ARG A 170 -5.84 5.31 -1.95
C ARG A 170 -4.37 5.71 -1.92
N ASP A 171 -3.86 6.07 -0.74
CA ASP A 171 -2.45 6.42 -0.58
C ASP A 171 -1.53 5.24 -0.95
N THR A 172 -1.89 4.00 -0.57
CA THR A 172 -1.13 2.81 -0.99
C THR A 172 -1.21 2.57 -2.50
N LEU A 173 -2.37 2.76 -3.10
CA LEU A 173 -2.58 2.56 -4.54
C LEU A 173 -1.75 3.56 -5.35
N ASP A 174 -1.72 4.82 -4.93
CA ASP A 174 -0.89 5.86 -5.57
C ASP A 174 0.59 5.48 -5.50
N GLN A 175 1.06 4.99 -4.35
CA GLN A 175 2.43 4.48 -4.20
C GLN A 175 2.72 3.30 -5.14
N LEU A 176 1.75 2.41 -5.35
CA LEU A 176 1.90 1.29 -6.29
C LEU A 176 2.06 1.80 -7.73
N VAL A 177 1.23 2.76 -8.14
CA VAL A 177 1.30 3.34 -9.48
C VAL A 177 2.66 4.03 -9.71
N ILE A 178 3.14 4.78 -8.71
CA ILE A 178 4.47 5.40 -8.75
C ILE A 178 5.55 4.34 -8.91
N SER A 179 5.55 3.30 -8.05
CA SER A 179 6.52 2.19 -8.12
C SER A 179 6.53 1.50 -9.49
N ARG A 180 5.35 1.24 -10.07
CA ARG A 180 5.22 0.62 -11.40
C ARG A 180 5.74 1.53 -12.51
N THR A 181 5.50 2.83 -12.38
CA THR A 181 5.94 3.83 -13.37
C THR A 181 7.46 3.99 -13.36
N ASP A 182 8.06 4.10 -12.16
CA ASP A 182 9.51 4.21 -12.02
C ASP A 182 10.24 2.98 -12.57
N GLU A 183 9.72 1.79 -12.27
CA GLU A 183 10.29 0.55 -12.78
C GLU A 183 10.10 0.43 -14.30
N GLY A 184 8.94 0.81 -14.83
CA GLY A 184 8.70 0.82 -16.27
C GLY A 184 9.61 1.79 -17.02
N ALA A 185 9.91 2.96 -16.45
CA ALA A 185 10.88 3.90 -17.00
C ALA A 185 12.30 3.31 -17.03
N ARG A 186 12.74 2.65 -15.94
CA ARG A 186 14.04 1.97 -15.88
C ARG A 186 14.14 0.85 -16.92
N LEU A 187 13.13 -0.01 -16.99
CA LEU A 187 13.09 -1.11 -17.97
C LEU A 187 13.12 -0.58 -19.40
N SER A 188 12.39 0.50 -19.69
CA SER A 188 12.40 1.16 -21.00
C SER A 188 13.81 1.62 -21.37
N TRP A 189 14.53 2.24 -20.44
CA TRP A 189 15.89 2.70 -20.66
C TRP A 189 16.84 1.52 -20.93
N ILE A 190 16.80 0.46 -20.11
CA ILE A 190 17.64 -0.75 -20.30
C ILE A 190 17.35 -1.41 -21.66
N ILE A 191 16.08 -1.52 -22.05
CA ILE A 191 15.70 -2.15 -23.32
C ILE A 191 16.24 -1.34 -24.49
N ARG A 192 16.14 0.00 -24.44
CA ARG A 192 16.70 0.88 -25.49
C ARG A 192 18.21 0.71 -25.62
N GLU A 193 18.93 0.75 -24.50
CA GLU A 193 20.40 0.58 -24.51
C GLU A 193 20.81 -0.78 -25.13
N LYS A 194 20.07 -1.85 -24.81
CA LYS A 194 20.32 -3.17 -25.39
C LYS A 194 20.00 -3.21 -26.89
N LEU A 195 18.92 -2.59 -27.33
CA LEU A 195 18.55 -2.53 -28.74
C LEU A 195 19.58 -1.74 -29.55
N GLU A 196 20.05 -0.59 -29.05
CA GLU A 196 21.12 0.19 -29.66
C GLU A 196 22.41 -0.62 -29.81
N ARG A 197 22.78 -1.39 -28.77
CA ARG A 197 23.93 -2.29 -28.84
C ARG A 197 23.73 -3.39 -29.90
N CYS A 198 22.56 -4.01 -29.99
CA CYS A 198 22.26 -5.00 -31.04
C CYS A 198 22.35 -4.40 -32.44
N LEU A 199 21.80 -3.19 -32.65
CA LEU A 199 21.87 -2.49 -33.93
C LEU A 199 23.32 -2.18 -34.32
N SER A 200 24.14 -1.69 -33.38
CA SER A 200 25.56 -1.42 -33.67
C SER A 200 26.34 -2.68 -34.10
N VAL A 201 25.97 -3.86 -33.58
CA VAL A 201 26.58 -5.13 -34.00
C VAL A 201 26.14 -5.50 -35.41
N ILE A 202 24.86 -5.28 -35.76
CA ILE A 202 24.36 -5.53 -37.12
C ILE A 202 25.04 -4.61 -38.12
N ASP A 203 25.18 -3.31 -37.82
CA ASP A 203 25.84 -2.34 -38.70
C ASP A 203 27.31 -2.73 -38.98
N ASN A 204 28.00 -3.24 -37.95
CA ASN A 204 29.37 -3.73 -38.10
C ASN A 204 29.49 -5.02 -38.94
N LEU A 205 28.40 -5.77 -39.14
CA LEU A 205 28.36 -7.01 -39.94
C LEU A 205 27.87 -6.78 -41.37
N GLN A 206 27.30 -5.62 -41.69
CA GLN A 206 26.86 -5.27 -43.05
C GLN A 206 27.88 -4.60 -44.01
N PRO A 207 29.20 -4.42 -43.73
CA PRO A 207 30.07 -3.71 -44.67
C PRO A 207 30.49 -4.48 -45.94
N GLU A 208 30.04 -5.73 -46.18
CA GLU A 208 30.45 -6.56 -47.34
C GLU A 208 29.31 -7.09 -48.24
N LEU A 209 28.18 -6.37 -48.39
CA LEU A 209 27.17 -6.66 -49.44
C LEU A 209 27.00 -5.50 -50.42
#